data_AF-A0A1J7CVM2-F1
#
_entry.id   AF-A0A1J7CVM2-F1
#
_cell.length_a   1.000
_cell.length_b   1.000
_cell.length_c   1.000
_cell.angle_alpha   90.00
_cell.angle_beta   90.00
_cell.angle_gamma   90.00
#
_symmetry.space_group_name_H-M   'P 1'
#
loop_
_entity.id
_entity.type
_entity.pdbx_description
1 polymer ?
#
loop_
_entity_poly.entity_id
_entity_poly.type
_entity_poly.pdbx_seq_one_letter_code
_entity_poly.pdbx_strand_id
1 'polypeptide(L)'
;MESKINFYTKTILTGIGQIMLQENPWTGLLFLAGIFYGSPVMGIAALLASIIGLGTAVLLKFDKEEIAQGLYGFSAVLVGTALTFFFKPEPVIWIAVILGAAFAAILQHTFIRRQIPAFTLPFILVTWICLYLFHNLYIIGGPDVGTQPETNLNELATVAHGFGEVIFQGSILAGVIFILAVFINSPVAALYAITSGVLSAYISLQFSEPETDIHLGLFSFNAVLCAITFSGVRVKDGLYVLFSVIVSTLLDIFMVKMGWPPLTFPFVASSWITLFVKKMTA
;
A
#
# COMPACT_ATOMS: atom_id res chain seq x y z
N MET A 1 -13.89 7.50 -29.59
CA MET A 1 -13.59 8.58 -28.64
C MET A 1 -14.19 8.17 -27.31
N GLU A 2 -13.37 7.79 -26.33
CA GLU A 2 -13.85 7.36 -25.02
C GLU A 2 -14.56 8.54 -24.32
N SER A 3 -15.68 8.30 -23.64
CA SER A 3 -16.39 9.37 -22.94
C SER A 3 -15.53 9.93 -21.81
N LYS A 4 -15.65 11.21 -21.48
CA LYS A 4 -14.91 11.81 -20.35
C LYS A 4 -15.18 11.08 -19.03
N ILE A 5 -16.42 10.62 -18.84
CA ILE A 5 -16.83 9.84 -17.66
C ILE A 5 -16.07 8.52 -17.60
N ASN A 6 -15.98 7.80 -18.73
CA ASN A 6 -15.25 6.53 -18.79
C ASN A 6 -13.76 6.72 -18.51
N PHE A 7 -13.15 7.80 -19.02
CA PHE A 7 -11.76 8.13 -18.74
C PHE A 7 -11.52 8.34 -17.23
N TYR A 8 -12.30 9.19 -16.57
CA TYR A 8 -12.10 9.46 -15.14
C TYR A 8 -12.35 8.22 -14.27
N THR A 9 -13.41 7.46 -14.54
CA THR A 9 -13.68 6.21 -13.80
C THR A 9 -12.54 5.21 -13.97
N LYS A 10 -12.05 5.04 -15.20
CA LYS A 10 -10.91 4.17 -15.49
C LYS A 10 -9.67 4.64 -14.74
N THR A 11 -9.35 5.94 -14.77
CA THR A 11 -8.19 6.49 -14.07
C THR A 11 -8.28 6.35 -12.55
N ILE A 12 -9.45 6.60 -11.95
CA ILE A 12 -9.68 6.40 -10.51
C ILE A 12 -9.39 4.94 -10.12
N LEU A 13 -9.92 3.99 -10.88
CA LEU A 13 -9.73 2.57 -10.64
C LEU A 13 -8.28 2.15 -10.88
N THR A 14 -7.66 2.57 -11.99
CA THR A 14 -6.23 2.32 -12.25
C THR A 14 -5.37 2.88 -11.12
N GLY A 15 -5.69 4.08 -10.61
CA GLY A 15 -4.99 4.68 -9.47
C GLY A 15 -5.11 3.86 -8.19
N ILE A 16 -6.23 3.18 -7.95
CA ILE A 16 -6.36 2.22 -6.83
C ILE A 16 -5.52 0.96 -7.11
N GLY A 17 -5.51 0.45 -8.35
CA GLY A 17 -4.67 -0.69 -8.73
C GLY A 17 -3.17 -0.44 -8.55
N GLN A 18 -2.72 0.80 -8.78
CA GLN A 18 -1.32 1.21 -8.65
C GLN A 18 -0.75 1.09 -7.23
N ILE A 19 -1.58 0.93 -6.19
CA ILE A 19 -1.13 0.67 -4.81
C ILE A 19 -0.16 -0.53 -4.77
N MET A 20 -0.50 -1.59 -5.51
CA MET A 20 0.35 -2.77 -5.69
C MET A 20 0.97 -2.80 -7.09
N LEU A 21 1.24 -1.63 -7.69
CA LEU A 21 1.86 -1.49 -9.02
C LEU A 21 1.10 -2.20 -10.16
N GLN A 22 -0.23 -2.28 -10.05
CA GLN A 22 -1.09 -2.88 -11.07
C GLN A 22 -1.77 -1.75 -11.86
N GLU A 23 -1.23 -1.41 -13.03
CA GLU A 23 -1.83 -0.43 -13.96
C GLU A 23 -3.07 -1.04 -14.67
N ASN A 24 -4.07 -1.43 -13.90
CA ASN A 24 -5.27 -2.12 -14.39
C ASN A 24 -6.53 -1.71 -13.61
N PRO A 25 -7.56 -1.16 -14.26
CA PRO A 25 -8.77 -0.71 -13.58
C PRO A 25 -9.58 -1.87 -12.98
N TRP A 26 -9.50 -3.08 -13.52
CA TRP A 26 -10.17 -4.25 -12.94
C TRP A 26 -9.52 -4.69 -11.63
N THR A 27 -8.18 -4.64 -11.57
CA THR A 27 -7.45 -4.86 -10.31
C THR A 27 -7.85 -3.81 -9.28
N GLY A 28 -7.92 -2.53 -9.68
CA GLY A 28 -8.39 -1.47 -8.80
C GLY A 28 -9.84 -1.62 -8.32
N LEU A 29 -10.73 -2.12 -9.19
CA LEU A 29 -12.12 -2.41 -8.81
C LEU A 29 -12.19 -3.52 -7.75
N LEU A 30 -11.41 -4.59 -7.91
CA LEU A 30 -11.35 -5.68 -6.93
C LEU A 30 -10.72 -5.22 -5.61
N PHE A 31 -9.67 -4.39 -5.66
CA PHE A 31 -9.13 -3.76 -4.47
C PHE A 31 -10.19 -2.91 -3.76
N LEU A 32 -10.90 -2.06 -4.49
CA LEU A 32 -11.98 -1.25 -3.91
C LEU A 32 -13.07 -2.12 -3.27
N ALA A 33 -13.48 -3.21 -3.93
CA ALA A 33 -14.46 -4.15 -3.39
C ALA A 33 -13.97 -4.83 -2.10
N GLY A 34 -12.71 -5.27 -2.05
CA GLY A 34 -12.13 -5.85 -0.83
C GLY A 34 -12.00 -4.84 0.31
N ILE A 35 -11.67 -3.57 0.03
CA ILE A 35 -11.65 -2.50 1.03
C ILE A 35 -13.07 -2.27 1.57
N PHE A 36 -14.09 -2.16 0.70
CA PHE A 36 -15.49 -2.00 1.14
C PHE A 36 -15.99 -3.17 1.97
N TYR A 37 -15.56 -4.39 1.63
CA TYR A 37 -15.89 -5.58 2.40
C TYR A 37 -15.29 -5.54 3.81
N GLY A 38 -14.01 -5.17 3.93
CA GLY A 38 -13.35 -5.07 5.24
C GLY A 38 -13.84 -3.88 6.08
N SER A 39 -14.05 -2.72 5.46
CA SER A 39 -14.61 -1.54 6.12
C SER A 39 -15.27 -0.58 5.11
N PRO A 40 -16.60 -0.37 5.20
CA PRO A 40 -17.29 0.61 4.37
C PRO A 40 -16.74 2.03 4.52
N VAL A 41 -16.30 2.41 5.73
CA VAL A 41 -15.69 3.73 6.00
C VAL A 41 -14.40 3.89 5.22
N MET A 42 -13.52 2.89 5.25
CA MET A 42 -12.27 2.91 4.49
C MET A 42 -12.52 2.85 2.99
N GLY A 43 -13.56 2.14 2.53
CA GLY A 43 -13.95 2.11 1.13
C GLY A 43 -14.38 3.49 0.61
N ILE A 44 -15.16 4.23 1.40
CA ILE A 44 -15.52 5.62 1.11
C ILE A 44 -14.28 6.52 1.10
N ALA A 45 -13.40 6.37 2.09
CA ALA A 45 -12.16 7.16 2.16
C ALA A 45 -11.22 6.89 0.98
N ALA A 46 -11.07 5.63 0.58
CA ALA A 46 -10.28 5.22 -0.58
C ALA A 46 -10.82 5.86 -1.86
N LEU A 47 -12.13 5.77 -2.10
CA LEU A 47 -12.75 6.34 -3.29
C LEU A 47 -12.64 7.87 -3.30
N LEU A 48 -12.96 8.53 -2.17
CA LEU A 48 -12.83 9.98 -2.01
C LEU A 48 -11.39 10.43 -2.27
N ALA A 49 -10.41 9.79 -1.64
CA ALA A 49 -9.01 10.15 -1.79
C ALA A 49 -8.49 9.93 -3.21
N SER A 50 -8.91 8.87 -3.91
CA SER A 50 -8.59 8.67 -5.32
C SER A 50 -9.14 9.79 -6.21
N ILE A 51 -10.41 10.20 -5.97
CA ILE A 51 -11.03 11.32 -6.68
C ILE A 51 -10.27 12.62 -6.42
N ILE A 52 -9.87 12.88 -5.17
CA ILE A 52 -9.09 14.07 -4.81
C ILE A 52 -7.69 14.05 -5.43
N GLY A 53 -7.00 12.91 -5.45
CA GLY A 53 -5.69 12.77 -6.09
C GLY A 53 -5.74 13.07 -7.59
N LEU A 54 -6.72 12.47 -8.29
CA LEU A 54 -7.01 12.75 -9.70
C LEU A 54 -7.39 14.22 -9.91
N GLY A 55 -8.32 14.75 -9.11
CA GLY A 55 -8.78 16.13 -9.20
C GLY A 55 -7.65 17.13 -9.01
N THR A 56 -6.74 16.87 -8.07
CA THR A 56 -5.54 17.67 -7.82
C THR A 56 -4.63 17.67 -9.05
N ALA A 57 -4.35 16.50 -9.63
CA ALA A 57 -3.51 16.39 -10.82
C ALA A 57 -4.11 17.12 -12.03
N VAL A 58 -5.43 17.01 -12.23
CA VAL A 58 -6.15 17.71 -13.31
C VAL A 58 -6.14 19.22 -13.08
N LEU A 59 -6.42 19.67 -11.86
CA LEU A 59 -6.47 21.10 -11.49
C LEU A 59 -5.12 21.78 -11.70
N LEU A 60 -4.04 21.10 -11.28
CA LEU A 60 -2.67 21.59 -11.40
C LEU A 60 -2.05 21.32 -12.79
N LYS A 61 -2.82 20.73 -13.72
CA LYS A 61 -2.43 20.46 -15.11
C LYS A 61 -1.15 19.62 -15.21
N PHE A 62 -1.07 18.57 -14.40
CA PHE A 62 -0.01 17.56 -14.53
C PHE A 62 -0.10 16.81 -15.87
N ASP A 63 0.93 16.03 -16.19
CA ASP A 63 1.00 15.33 -17.47
C ASP A 63 -0.17 14.34 -17.64
N LYS A 64 -0.74 14.31 -18.84
CA LYS A 64 -1.95 13.53 -19.12
C LYS A 64 -1.70 12.02 -19.16
N GLU A 65 -0.52 11.60 -19.57
CA GLU A 65 -0.14 10.19 -19.62
C GLU A 65 0.08 9.67 -18.21
N GLU A 66 0.78 10.44 -17.37
CA GLU A 66 0.97 10.15 -15.95
C GLU A 66 -0.38 10.09 -15.19
N ILE A 67 -1.32 10.98 -15.52
CA ILE A 67 -2.70 10.92 -15.01
C ILE A 67 -3.40 9.64 -15.49
N ALA A 68 -3.34 9.32 -16.78
CA ALA A 68 -4.01 8.14 -17.33
C ALA A 68 -3.49 6.83 -16.73
N GLN A 69 -2.20 6.77 -16.38
CA GLN A 69 -1.55 5.66 -15.67
C GLN A 69 -1.97 5.55 -14.20
N GLY A 70 -2.73 6.50 -13.65
CA GLY A 70 -3.21 6.48 -12.27
C GLY A 70 -2.14 6.84 -11.22
N LEU A 71 -0.99 7.40 -11.63
CA LEU A 71 0.15 7.64 -10.73
C LEU A 71 -0.16 8.61 -9.58
N TYR A 72 -1.18 9.45 -9.73
CA TYR A 72 -1.58 10.44 -8.72
C TYR A 72 -2.66 9.96 -7.75
N GLY A 73 -3.16 8.72 -7.92
CA GLY A 73 -4.25 8.17 -7.11
C GLY A 73 -3.77 7.32 -5.94
N PHE A 74 -2.78 6.45 -6.13
CA PHE A 74 -2.47 5.40 -5.16
C PHE A 74 -1.99 5.92 -3.80
N SER A 75 -1.05 6.88 -3.77
CA SER A 75 -0.57 7.46 -2.52
C SER A 75 -1.68 8.24 -1.81
N ALA A 76 -2.58 8.88 -2.57
CA ALA A 76 -3.74 9.55 -2.01
C ALA A 76 -4.69 8.54 -1.33
N VAL A 77 -4.99 7.43 -2.02
CA VAL A 77 -5.83 6.34 -1.47
C VAL A 77 -5.28 5.80 -0.15
N LEU A 78 -3.97 5.52 -0.09
CA LEU A 78 -3.32 5.02 1.13
C LEU A 78 -3.39 6.01 2.29
N VAL A 79 -3.29 7.33 2.03
CA VAL A 79 -3.53 8.35 3.06
C VAL A 79 -4.97 8.26 3.56
N GLY A 80 -5.94 8.18 2.64
CA GLY A 80 -7.36 8.06 2.98
C GLY A 80 -7.63 6.86 3.88
N THR A 81 -7.19 5.67 3.47
CA THR A 81 -7.41 4.43 4.23
C THR A 81 -6.68 4.45 5.56
N ALA A 82 -5.42 4.90 5.61
CA ALA A 82 -4.65 4.97 6.85
C ALA A 82 -5.29 5.90 7.88
N LEU A 83 -5.73 7.11 7.49
CA LEU A 83 -6.34 8.03 8.46
C LEU A 83 -7.66 7.50 9.02
N THR A 84 -8.47 6.81 8.21
CA THR A 84 -9.70 6.17 8.70
C THR A 84 -9.47 4.83 9.41
N PHE A 85 -8.27 4.27 9.33
CA PHE A 85 -7.86 3.09 10.08
C PHE A 85 -7.35 3.49 11.47
N PHE A 86 -6.47 4.49 11.54
CA PHE A 86 -5.86 4.92 12.81
C PHE A 86 -6.76 5.79 13.67
N PHE A 87 -7.73 6.49 13.08
CA PHE A 87 -8.54 7.47 13.79
C PHE A 87 -10.03 7.24 13.61
N LYS A 88 -10.80 7.60 14.64
CA LYS A 88 -12.26 7.67 14.56
C LYS A 88 -12.68 8.61 13.41
N PRO A 89 -13.68 8.26 12.58
CA PRO A 89 -14.06 9.03 11.39
C PRO A 89 -14.85 10.32 11.74
N GLU A 90 -14.21 11.22 12.49
CA GLU A 90 -14.72 12.54 12.83
C GLU A 90 -14.55 13.52 11.65
N PRO A 91 -15.32 14.64 11.62
CA PRO A 91 -15.23 15.62 10.52
C PRO A 91 -13.80 16.11 10.23
N VAL A 92 -12.98 16.28 11.28
CA VAL A 92 -11.57 16.69 11.14
C VAL A 92 -10.72 15.65 10.42
N ILE A 93 -10.99 14.35 10.60
CA ILE A 93 -10.29 13.28 9.88
C ILE A 93 -10.66 13.30 8.41
N TRP A 94 -11.94 13.51 8.07
CA TRP A 94 -12.35 13.65 6.66
C TRP A 94 -11.72 14.87 5.97
N ILE A 95 -11.56 15.99 6.69
CA ILE A 95 -10.80 17.14 6.19
C ILE A 95 -9.34 16.75 5.95
N ALA A 96 -8.72 16.03 6.89
CA ALA A 96 -7.35 15.54 6.77
C ALA A 96 -7.18 14.54 5.61
N VAL A 97 -8.17 13.68 5.35
CA VAL A 97 -8.19 12.78 4.18
C VAL A 97 -8.16 13.58 2.89
N ILE A 98 -8.99 14.63 2.76
CA ILE A 98 -9.03 15.47 1.56
C ILE A 98 -7.70 16.23 1.38
N LEU A 99 -7.24 16.93 2.40
CA LEU A 99 -6.01 17.73 2.33
C LEU A 99 -4.77 16.84 2.15
N GLY A 100 -4.70 15.73 2.88
CA GLY A 100 -3.62 14.76 2.81
C GLY A 100 -3.56 14.05 1.46
N ALA A 101 -4.71 13.67 0.88
CA ALA A 101 -4.79 13.10 -0.46
C ALA A 101 -4.25 14.06 -1.52
N ALA A 102 -4.66 15.33 -1.50
CA ALA A 102 -4.16 16.35 -2.41
C ALA A 102 -2.65 16.57 -2.22
N PHE A 103 -2.18 16.65 -0.98
CA PHE A 103 -0.76 16.84 -0.69
C PHE A 103 0.09 15.64 -1.12
N ALA A 104 -0.38 14.41 -0.91
CA ALA A 104 0.28 13.21 -1.39
C ALA A 104 0.42 13.19 -2.92
N ALA A 105 -0.61 13.62 -3.66
CA ALA A 105 -0.55 13.74 -5.12
C ALA A 105 0.48 14.79 -5.58
N ILE A 106 0.60 15.92 -4.88
CA ILE A 106 1.60 16.97 -5.16
C ILE A 106 3.03 16.47 -4.87
N LEU A 107 3.22 15.77 -3.75
CA LEU A 107 4.49 15.14 -3.41
C LEU A 107 4.88 14.09 -4.45
N GLN A 108 3.93 13.23 -4.85
CA GLN A 108 4.12 12.25 -5.91
C GLN A 108 4.59 12.91 -7.22
N HIS A 109 3.94 13.99 -7.63
CA HIS A 109 4.37 14.78 -8.78
C HIS A 109 5.81 15.28 -8.64
N THR A 110 6.15 15.81 -7.46
CA THR A 110 7.50 16.33 -7.19
C THR A 110 8.58 15.26 -7.38
N PHE A 111 8.33 14.02 -6.94
CA PHE A 111 9.26 12.91 -7.16
C PHE A 111 9.33 12.46 -8.62
N ILE A 112 8.19 12.40 -9.32
CA ILE A 112 8.14 12.08 -10.76
C ILE A 112 8.97 13.10 -11.56
N ARG A 113 8.79 14.40 -11.30
CA ARG A 113 9.56 15.47 -11.97
C ARG A 113 11.06 15.40 -11.67
N ARG A 114 11.44 14.86 -10.51
CA ARG A 114 12.85 14.64 -10.12
C ARG A 114 13.40 13.31 -10.61
N GLN A 115 12.62 12.48 -11.30
CA GLN A 115 13.02 11.15 -11.77
C GLN A 115 13.47 10.22 -10.62
N ILE A 116 12.87 10.39 -9.44
CA ILE A 116 13.11 9.54 -8.27
C ILE A 116 11.90 8.61 -8.13
N PRO A 117 12.10 7.28 -8.09
CA PRO A 117 11.01 6.35 -7.85
C PRO A 117 10.50 6.53 -6.41
N ALA A 118 9.40 7.25 -6.27
CA ALA A 118 8.84 7.59 -4.97
C ALA A 118 8.24 6.37 -4.24
N PHE A 119 7.79 5.38 -5.02
CA PHE A 119 6.94 4.31 -4.50
C PHE A 119 5.80 4.91 -3.67
N THR A 120 5.57 4.43 -2.45
CA THR A 120 4.55 4.91 -1.53
C THR A 120 5.06 5.98 -0.55
N LEU A 121 6.25 6.55 -0.78
CA LEU A 121 6.82 7.59 0.10
C LEU A 121 5.93 8.82 0.31
N PRO A 122 5.23 9.35 -0.72
CA PRO A 122 4.30 10.46 -0.51
C PRO A 122 3.22 10.14 0.53
N PHE A 123 2.66 8.92 0.46
CA PHE A 123 1.72 8.43 1.46
C PHE A 123 2.34 8.39 2.87
N ILE A 124 3.55 7.81 3.00
CA ILE A 124 4.23 7.64 4.29
C ILE A 124 4.47 9.00 4.96
N LEU A 125 5.01 9.97 4.21
CA LEU A 125 5.33 11.29 4.73
C LEU A 125 4.09 12.03 5.23
N VAL A 126 3.00 12.01 4.45
CA VAL A 126 1.74 12.64 4.86
C VAL A 126 1.16 11.95 6.09
N THR A 127 1.15 10.61 6.09
CA THR A 127 0.57 9.83 7.19
C THR A 127 1.36 10.01 8.48
N TRP A 128 2.70 10.02 8.45
CA TRP A 128 3.50 10.32 9.65
C TRP A 128 3.23 11.72 10.21
N ILE A 129 3.06 12.73 9.35
CA ILE A 129 2.68 14.08 9.80
C ILE A 129 1.31 14.05 10.50
N CYS A 130 0.33 13.37 9.92
CA CYS A 130 -1.00 13.25 10.52
C CYS A 130 -1.00 12.43 11.81
N LEU A 131 -0.25 11.32 11.88
CA LEU A 131 -0.08 10.52 13.09
C LEU A 131 0.53 11.36 14.21
N TYR A 132 1.57 12.13 13.91
CA TYR A 132 2.17 13.04 14.88
C TYR A 132 1.17 14.11 15.36
N LEU A 133 0.46 14.75 14.42
CA LEU A 133 -0.53 15.79 14.71
C LEU A 133 -1.66 15.26 15.61
N PHE A 134 -2.29 14.14 15.23
CA PHE A 134 -3.50 13.65 15.89
C PHE A 134 -3.26 12.74 17.09
N HIS A 135 -2.02 12.27 17.33
CA HIS A 135 -1.67 11.62 18.60
C HIS A 135 -1.11 12.58 19.65
N ASN A 136 -0.47 13.69 19.24
CA ASN A 136 0.28 14.56 20.17
C ASN A 136 -0.29 15.97 20.32
N LEU A 137 -0.86 16.56 19.26
CA LEU A 137 -1.27 17.97 19.26
C LEU A 137 -2.78 18.16 19.30
N TYR A 138 -3.53 17.32 18.58
CA TYR A 138 -4.99 17.33 18.55
C TYR A 138 -5.50 15.89 18.70
N ILE A 139 -5.57 15.42 19.95
CA ILE A 139 -5.75 13.99 20.27
C ILE A 139 -7.10 13.50 19.76
N ILE A 140 -7.06 12.60 18.77
CA ILE A 140 -8.22 11.86 18.27
C ILE A 140 -8.00 10.40 18.64
N GLY A 141 -9.02 9.77 19.23
CA GLY A 141 -8.98 8.35 19.55
C GLY A 141 -8.95 7.47 18.31
N GLY A 142 -8.54 6.22 18.49
CA GLY A 142 -8.76 5.18 17.49
C GLY A 142 -10.26 4.95 17.24
N PRO A 143 -10.63 4.27 16.14
CA PRO A 143 -12.00 3.84 15.92
C PRO A 143 -12.50 3.02 17.12
N ASP A 144 -13.81 3.11 17.40
CA ASP A 144 -14.44 2.33 18.47
C ASP A 144 -14.15 0.83 18.22
N VAL A 145 -13.74 0.09 19.26
CA VAL A 145 -13.27 -1.31 19.18
C VAL A 145 -14.22 -2.15 18.32
N GLY A 146 -13.84 -2.37 17.06
CA GLY A 146 -14.52 -3.25 16.13
C GLY A 146 -13.76 -4.58 16.06
N THR A 147 -14.50 -5.68 16.20
CA THR A 147 -14.09 -7.09 16.05
C THR A 147 -12.59 -7.38 16.08
N GLN A 148 -12.14 -8.05 17.14
CA GLN A 148 -10.81 -8.67 17.22
C GLN A 148 -10.47 -9.32 15.87
N PRO A 149 -9.26 -9.08 15.33
CA PRO A 149 -8.90 -9.68 14.06
C PRO A 149 -9.03 -11.20 14.17
N GLU A 150 -9.52 -11.83 13.11
CA GLU A 150 -9.65 -13.30 13.07
C GLU A 150 -8.25 -13.91 13.22
N THR A 151 -7.89 -14.36 14.42
CA THR A 151 -6.63 -15.05 14.67
C THR A 151 -6.75 -16.48 14.17
N ASN A 152 -6.64 -16.66 12.86
CA ASN A 152 -6.52 -17.98 12.24
C ASN A 152 -5.03 -18.25 12.01
N LEU A 153 -4.46 -19.19 12.76
CA LEU A 153 -3.03 -19.55 12.72
C LEU A 153 -2.63 -20.31 11.43
N ASN A 154 -3.48 -20.30 10.40
CA ASN A 154 -3.22 -20.96 9.12
C ASN A 154 -2.27 -20.12 8.26
N GLU A 155 -1.26 -20.75 7.66
CA GLU A 155 -0.31 -20.12 6.73
C GLU A 155 -1.01 -19.38 5.58
N LEU A 156 -2.09 -19.94 5.04
CA LEU A 156 -2.87 -19.29 3.99
C LEU A 156 -3.52 -17.98 4.47
N ALA A 157 -3.97 -17.95 5.73
CA ALA A 157 -4.50 -16.75 6.34
C ALA A 157 -3.39 -15.71 6.54
N THR A 158 -2.21 -16.11 7.01
CA THR A 158 -1.04 -15.21 7.12
C THR A 158 -0.69 -14.54 5.79
N VAL A 159 -0.69 -15.30 4.69
CA VAL A 159 -0.44 -14.75 3.35
C VAL A 159 -1.56 -13.79 2.94
N ALA A 160 -2.83 -14.16 3.17
CA ALA A 160 -3.96 -13.29 2.85
C ALA A 160 -3.89 -11.97 3.65
N HIS A 161 -3.61 -12.03 4.95
CA HIS A 161 -3.40 -10.84 5.78
C HIS A 161 -2.21 -10.01 5.27
N GLY A 162 -1.11 -10.63 4.88
CA GLY A 162 0.03 -9.90 4.27
C GLY A 162 -0.35 -9.09 3.02
N PHE A 163 -1.28 -9.57 2.20
CA PHE A 163 -1.83 -8.76 1.10
C PHE A 163 -2.83 -7.70 1.59
N GLY A 164 -3.70 -8.06 2.54
CA GLY A 164 -4.69 -7.16 3.10
C GLY A 164 -4.07 -5.93 3.76
N GLU A 165 -3.03 -6.13 4.57
CA GLU A 165 -2.34 -5.10 5.34
C GLU A 165 -1.63 -4.05 4.47
N VAL A 166 -1.33 -4.35 3.19
CA VAL A 166 -0.84 -3.33 2.25
C VAL A 166 -1.80 -2.13 2.16
N ILE A 167 -3.11 -2.37 2.37
CA ILE A 167 -4.17 -1.34 2.38
C ILE A 167 -4.95 -1.37 3.71
N PHE A 168 -4.28 -1.78 4.80
CA PHE A 168 -4.85 -1.80 6.15
C PHE A 168 -6.12 -2.66 6.29
N GLN A 169 -6.20 -3.77 5.55
CA GLN A 169 -7.33 -4.70 5.62
C GLN A 169 -6.97 -5.95 6.42
N GLY A 170 -7.55 -6.07 7.62
CA GLY A 170 -7.40 -7.26 8.46
C GLY A 170 -8.29 -8.45 8.08
N SER A 171 -9.08 -8.38 7.01
CA SER A 171 -9.98 -9.48 6.60
C SER A 171 -9.27 -10.47 5.65
N ILE A 172 -9.34 -11.77 5.97
CA ILE A 172 -8.83 -12.84 5.09
C ILE A 172 -9.46 -12.75 3.70
N LEU A 173 -10.77 -12.51 3.60
CA LEU A 173 -11.44 -12.43 2.30
C LEU A 173 -10.94 -11.23 1.48
N ALA A 174 -10.73 -10.07 2.12
CA ALA A 174 -10.16 -8.91 1.43
C ALA A 174 -8.74 -9.24 0.89
N GLY A 175 -7.92 -9.90 1.71
CA GLY A 175 -6.61 -10.41 1.31
C GLY A 175 -6.66 -11.35 0.11
N VAL A 176 -7.57 -12.33 0.12
CA VAL A 176 -7.78 -13.27 -1.01
C VAL A 176 -8.24 -12.52 -2.27
N ILE A 177 -9.15 -11.56 -2.14
CA ILE A 177 -9.58 -10.72 -3.28
C ILE A 177 -8.37 -9.96 -3.84
N PHE A 178 -7.49 -9.43 -3.00
CA PHE A 178 -6.30 -8.70 -3.45
C PHE A 178 -5.29 -9.61 -4.15
N ILE A 179 -5.07 -10.83 -3.63
CA ILE A 179 -4.25 -11.84 -4.30
C ILE A 179 -4.80 -12.12 -5.71
N LEU A 180 -6.10 -12.38 -5.84
CA LEU A 180 -6.74 -12.65 -7.13
C LEU A 180 -6.64 -11.44 -8.07
N ALA A 181 -6.80 -10.24 -7.55
CA ALA A 181 -6.73 -9.01 -8.32
C ALA A 181 -5.33 -8.75 -8.90
N VAL A 182 -4.27 -9.02 -8.13
CA VAL A 182 -2.89 -9.00 -8.63
C VAL A 182 -2.67 -10.14 -9.61
N PHE A 183 -3.15 -11.36 -9.31
CA PHE A 183 -2.96 -12.53 -10.17
C PHE A 183 -3.59 -12.36 -11.56
N ILE A 184 -4.77 -11.75 -11.66
CA ILE A 184 -5.43 -11.46 -12.94
C ILE A 184 -4.58 -10.57 -13.84
N ASN A 185 -3.87 -9.59 -13.28
CA ASN A 185 -3.05 -8.67 -14.05
C ASN A 185 -1.61 -9.17 -14.25
N SER A 186 -1.02 -9.78 -13.23
CA SER A 186 0.35 -10.30 -13.23
C SER A 186 0.47 -11.56 -12.36
N PRO A 187 0.27 -12.76 -12.94
CA PRO A 187 0.41 -14.03 -12.21
C PRO A 187 1.79 -14.21 -11.57
N VAL A 188 2.85 -13.79 -12.28
CA VAL A 188 4.23 -13.91 -11.79
C VAL A 188 4.43 -13.06 -10.53
N ALA A 189 3.94 -11.81 -10.54
CA ALA A 189 4.03 -10.93 -9.37
C ALA A 189 3.24 -11.52 -8.18
N ALA A 190 2.04 -12.03 -8.42
CA ALA A 190 1.23 -12.66 -7.38
C ALA A 190 1.92 -13.87 -6.75
N LEU A 191 2.54 -14.74 -7.55
CA LEU A 191 3.28 -15.91 -7.04
C LEU A 191 4.53 -15.51 -6.23
N TYR A 192 5.28 -14.51 -6.69
CA TYR A 192 6.39 -13.95 -5.89
C TYR A 192 5.89 -13.35 -4.58
N ALA A 193 4.78 -12.62 -4.60
CA ALA A 193 4.20 -12.01 -3.42
C ALA A 193 3.72 -13.05 -2.40
N ILE A 194 3.05 -14.12 -2.84
CA ILE A 194 2.64 -15.23 -1.97
C ILE A 194 3.86 -15.86 -1.30
N THR A 195 4.91 -16.18 -2.06
CA THR A 195 6.13 -16.79 -1.49
C THR A 195 6.88 -15.83 -0.57
N SER A 196 6.86 -14.52 -0.84
CA SER A 196 7.45 -13.51 0.04
C SER A 196 6.73 -13.37 1.38
N GLY A 197 5.39 -13.54 1.42
CA GLY A 197 4.62 -13.53 2.66
C GLY A 197 5.02 -14.68 3.58
N VAL A 198 5.24 -15.88 3.02
CA VAL A 198 5.74 -17.04 3.79
C VAL A 198 7.16 -16.81 4.27
N LEU A 199 8.05 -16.32 3.39
CA LEU A 199 9.45 -16.09 3.73
C LEU A 199 9.63 -15.02 4.81
N SER A 200 8.92 -13.91 4.72
CA SER A 200 8.98 -12.82 5.70
C SER A 200 8.40 -13.24 7.06
N ALA A 201 7.30 -14.00 7.07
CA ALA A 201 6.80 -14.63 8.29
C ALA A 201 7.85 -15.57 8.93
N TYR A 202 8.50 -16.42 8.13
CA TYR A 202 9.58 -17.29 8.61
C TYR A 202 10.77 -16.50 9.19
N ILE A 203 11.23 -15.45 8.51
CA ILE A 203 12.31 -14.59 9.01
C ILE A 203 11.90 -13.96 10.35
N SER A 204 10.68 -13.44 10.45
CA SER A 204 10.18 -12.78 11.66
C SER A 204 10.13 -13.73 12.87
N LEU A 205 9.77 -15.00 12.65
CA LEU A 205 9.87 -16.05 13.68
C LEU A 205 11.31 -16.23 14.18
N GLN A 206 12.32 -16.17 13.30
CA GLN A 206 13.74 -16.29 13.71
C GLN A 206 14.19 -15.11 14.58
N PHE A 207 13.56 -13.94 14.44
CA PHE A 207 13.83 -12.76 15.26
C PHE A 207 12.95 -12.67 16.52
N SER A 208 12.17 -13.71 16.82
CA SER A 208 11.27 -13.80 17.97
C SER A 208 10.21 -12.70 18.02
N GLU A 209 9.72 -12.26 16.87
CA GLU A 209 8.55 -11.38 16.81
C GLU A 209 7.29 -12.12 17.28
N PRO A 210 6.30 -11.43 17.87
CA PRO A 210 5.08 -12.07 18.36
C PRO A 210 4.36 -12.84 17.24
N GLU A 211 4.08 -14.13 17.47
CA GLU A 211 3.40 -14.98 16.48
C GLU A 211 2.04 -14.39 16.04
N THR A 212 1.33 -13.75 16.96
CA THR A 212 0.08 -13.05 16.66
C THR A 212 0.26 -12.01 15.57
N ASP A 213 1.29 -11.17 15.68
CA ASP A 213 1.54 -10.05 14.78
C ASP A 213 2.02 -10.56 13.41
N ILE A 214 2.78 -11.66 13.42
CA ILE A 214 3.18 -12.38 12.21
C ILE A 214 1.96 -12.93 11.48
N HIS A 215 1.05 -13.62 12.17
CA HIS A 215 -0.18 -14.18 11.58
C HIS A 215 -1.16 -13.12 11.11
N LEU A 216 -1.16 -11.94 11.74
CA LEU A 216 -1.87 -10.75 11.25
C LEU A 216 -1.22 -10.11 10.02
N GLY A 217 -0.13 -10.68 9.50
CA GLY A 217 0.53 -10.20 8.29
C GLY A 217 1.33 -8.91 8.47
N LEU A 218 1.52 -8.44 9.70
CA LEU A 218 2.17 -7.15 10.01
C LEU A 218 3.65 -7.09 9.63
N PHE A 219 4.30 -8.25 9.43
CA PHE A 219 5.67 -8.34 8.95
C PHE A 219 5.76 -8.77 7.47
N SER A 220 4.63 -8.95 6.79
CA SER A 220 4.57 -9.55 5.46
C SER A 220 4.23 -8.55 4.35
N PHE A 221 3.47 -7.50 4.64
CA PHE A 221 2.94 -6.60 3.61
C PHE A 221 4.05 -5.78 2.90
N ASN A 222 5.10 -5.38 3.64
CA ASN A 222 6.28 -4.74 3.07
C ASN A 222 7.07 -5.68 2.14
N ALA A 223 7.14 -6.98 2.49
CA ALA A 223 7.76 -8.00 1.65
C ALA A 223 6.95 -8.26 0.37
N VAL A 224 5.61 -8.30 0.48
CA VAL A 224 4.69 -8.43 -0.65
C VAL A 224 4.93 -7.33 -1.68
N LEU A 225 5.01 -6.06 -1.27
CA LEU A 225 5.27 -4.94 -2.18
C LEU A 225 6.65 -5.03 -2.85
N CYS A 226 7.69 -5.42 -2.10
CA CYS A 226 9.02 -5.67 -2.67
C CYS A 226 8.99 -6.77 -3.75
N ALA A 227 8.31 -7.87 -3.46
CA ALA A 227 8.20 -9.01 -4.37
C ALA A 227 7.47 -8.64 -5.67
N ILE A 228 6.37 -7.89 -5.58
CA ILE A 228 5.65 -7.38 -6.75
C ILE A 228 6.56 -6.47 -7.59
N THR A 229 7.26 -5.53 -6.94
CA THR A 229 8.10 -4.52 -7.58
C THR A 229 9.24 -5.11 -8.41
N PHE A 230 9.88 -6.17 -7.91
CA PHE A 230 11.04 -6.77 -8.56
C PHE A 230 10.73 -8.07 -9.32
N SER A 231 9.45 -8.45 -9.40
CA SER A 231 9.00 -9.66 -10.08
C SER A 231 9.41 -9.68 -11.57
N GLY A 232 9.70 -10.88 -12.05
CA GLY A 232 10.08 -11.12 -13.45
C GLY A 232 10.38 -12.59 -13.71
N VAL A 233 10.48 -12.97 -14.98
CA VAL A 233 10.63 -14.39 -15.37
C VAL A 233 12.08 -14.89 -15.35
N ARG A 234 13.07 -14.00 -15.20
CA ARG A 234 14.48 -14.39 -15.25
C ARG A 234 14.96 -14.72 -13.84
N VAL A 235 15.94 -15.63 -13.74
CA VAL A 235 16.56 -16.00 -12.45
C VAL A 235 17.06 -14.77 -11.68
N LYS A 236 17.67 -13.80 -12.38
CA LYS A 236 18.11 -12.54 -11.76
C LYS A 236 16.99 -11.73 -11.12
N ASP A 237 15.78 -11.77 -11.70
CA ASP A 237 14.62 -11.07 -11.15
C ASP A 237 14.24 -11.72 -9.81
N GLY A 238 14.25 -13.06 -9.74
CA GLY A 238 14.07 -13.80 -8.48
C GLY A 238 15.13 -13.51 -7.41
N LEU A 239 16.39 -13.29 -7.80
CA LEU A 239 17.45 -12.87 -6.86
C LEU A 239 17.19 -11.48 -6.30
N TYR A 240 16.75 -10.53 -7.13
CA TYR A 240 16.38 -9.19 -6.65
C TYR A 240 15.15 -9.21 -5.76
N VAL A 241 14.15 -10.06 -6.07
CA VAL A 241 13.00 -10.30 -5.18
C VAL A 241 13.50 -10.80 -3.82
N LEU A 242 14.27 -11.89 -3.79
CA LEU A 242 14.78 -12.47 -2.55
C LEU A 242 15.55 -11.44 -1.71
N PHE A 243 16.48 -10.71 -2.34
CA PHE A 243 17.26 -9.66 -1.68
C PHE A 243 16.36 -8.57 -1.10
N SER A 244 15.44 -8.03 -1.90
CA SER A 244 14.53 -6.97 -1.47
C SER A 244 13.60 -7.39 -0.33
N VAL A 245 13.09 -8.63 -0.37
CA VAL A 245 12.23 -9.20 0.69
C VAL A 245 12.98 -9.31 2.00
N ILE A 246 14.21 -9.84 1.98
CA ILE A 246 15.04 -9.97 3.20
C ILE A 246 15.33 -8.58 3.79
N VAL A 247 15.80 -7.63 2.97
CA VAL A 247 16.13 -6.27 3.43
C VAL A 247 14.90 -5.56 3.99
N SER A 248 13.75 -5.68 3.30
CA SER A 248 12.49 -5.06 3.73
C SER A 248 12.03 -5.64 5.07
N THR A 249 12.04 -6.97 5.23
CA THR A 249 11.63 -7.63 6.48
C THR A 249 12.52 -7.22 7.65
N LEU A 250 13.84 -7.16 7.45
CA LEU A 250 14.78 -6.73 8.49
C LEU A 250 14.60 -5.26 8.90
N LEU A 251 14.30 -4.39 7.93
CA LEU A 251 13.97 -2.99 8.20
C LEU A 251 12.66 -2.84 8.96
N ASP A 252 11.65 -3.66 8.63
CA ASP A 252 10.36 -3.69 9.32
C ASP A 252 10.53 -4.07 10.79
N ILE A 253 11.20 -5.20 11.05
CA ILE A 253 11.56 -5.67 12.41
C ILE A 253 12.32 -4.59 13.19
N PHE A 254 13.29 -3.93 12.55
CA PHE A 254 14.05 -2.86 13.18
C PHE A 254 13.14 -1.68 13.58
N MET A 255 12.25 -1.23 12.70
CA MET A 255 11.36 -0.10 12.99
C MET A 255 10.35 -0.42 14.09
N VAL A 256 9.76 -1.62 14.05
CA VAL A 256 8.84 -2.09 15.10
C VAL A 256 9.54 -2.12 16.46
N LYS A 257 10.77 -2.63 16.54
CA LYS A 257 11.58 -2.64 17.78
C LYS A 257 11.92 -1.24 18.29
N MET A 258 12.03 -0.25 17.40
CA MET A 258 12.24 1.15 17.77
C MET A 258 10.94 1.89 18.13
N GLY A 259 9.78 1.23 18.05
CA GLY A 259 8.47 1.83 18.32
C GLY A 259 8.01 2.81 17.24
N TRP A 260 8.55 2.71 16.03
CA TRP A 260 8.16 3.57 14.90
C TRP A 260 7.10 2.87 14.05
N PRO A 261 6.00 3.54 13.69
CA PRO A 261 5.02 2.96 12.77
C PRO A 261 5.67 2.77 11.40
N PRO A 262 5.94 1.53 10.95
CA PRO A 262 6.71 1.30 9.74
C PRO A 262 5.97 1.80 8.51
N LEU A 263 4.62 1.66 8.51
CA LEU A 263 3.80 1.77 7.30
C LEU A 263 4.50 0.98 6.18
N THR A 264 4.53 1.51 4.96
CA THR A 264 5.25 0.89 3.85
C THR A 264 6.70 1.40 3.69
N PHE A 265 7.30 2.04 4.70
CA PHE A 265 8.66 2.58 4.59
C PHE A 265 9.74 1.50 4.39
N PRO A 266 9.70 0.34 5.08
CA PRO A 266 10.63 -0.76 4.81
C PRO A 266 10.65 -1.17 3.33
N PHE A 267 9.47 -1.22 2.69
CA PHE A 267 9.35 -1.44 1.25
C PHE A 267 10.07 -0.37 0.41
N VAL A 268 9.85 0.92 0.70
CA VAL A 268 10.48 2.03 -0.05
C VAL A 268 12.00 1.98 0.08
N ALA A 269 12.51 1.87 1.30
CA ALA A 269 13.94 1.84 1.59
C ALA A 269 14.61 0.62 0.96
N SER A 270 14.03 -0.57 1.12
CA SER A 270 14.52 -1.80 0.48
C SER A 270 14.53 -1.68 -1.05
N SER A 271 13.50 -1.06 -1.63
CA SER A 271 13.41 -0.89 -3.07
C SER A 271 14.48 0.05 -3.62
N TRP A 272 14.81 1.14 -2.91
CA TRP A 272 15.94 1.99 -3.30
C TRP A 272 17.28 1.27 -3.21
N ILE A 273 17.52 0.51 -2.14
CA ILE A 273 18.74 -0.29 -1.98
C ILE A 273 18.84 -1.32 -3.12
N THR A 274 17.74 -2.00 -3.43
CA THR A 274 17.70 -3.01 -4.49
C THR A 274 17.91 -2.38 -5.87
N LEU A 275 17.31 -1.22 -6.15
CA LEU A 275 17.55 -0.49 -7.40
C LEU A 275 19.00 -0.04 -7.55
N PHE A 276 19.63 0.38 -6.45
CA PHE A 276 21.06 0.70 -6.44
C PHE A 276 21.92 -0.54 -6.76
N VAL A 277 21.64 -1.68 -6.13
CA VAL A 277 22.30 -2.97 -6.44
C VAL A 277 22.10 -3.34 -7.91
N LYS A 278 20.87 -3.27 -8.44
CA LYS A 278 20.56 -3.55 -9.85
C LYS A 278 21.39 -2.70 -10.80
N LYS A 279 21.66 -1.43 -10.47
CA LYS A 279 22.46 -0.53 -11.29
C LYS A 279 23.96 -0.90 -11.27
N MET A 280 24.45 -1.47 -10.17
CA MET A 280 25.84 -1.91 -10.05
C MET A 280 26.10 -3.27 -10.73
N THR A 281 25.06 -4.10 -10.87
CA THR A 281 25.13 -5.46 -11.43
C THR A 281 24.53 -5.59 -12.84
N ALA A 282 24.12 -4.48 -13.45
CA ALA A 282 23.65 -4.39 -14.84
C ALA A 282 24.82 -4.32 -15.82
#